data_AF-A0AA39TMJ5-F1
#
_entry.id   AF-A0AA39TMJ5-F1
#
_cell.length_a   1.000
_cell.length_b   1.000
_cell.length_c   1.000
_cell.angle_alpha   90.00
_cell.angle_beta   90.00
_cell.angle_gamma   90.00
#
_symmetry.space_group_name_H-M   'P 1'
#
loop_
_entity.id
_entity.type
_entity.pdbx_description
1 polymer ?
#
loop_
_entity_poly.entity_id
_entity_poly.type
_entity_poly.pdbx_seq_one_letter_code
_entity_poly.pdbx_strand_id
1 'polypeptide(L)'
;MEDFDFDDEGSFSLSSLMCQEDGVCLNEKSDDDGRNISTVTYVLEKNNIVDEEYIEMLVGREKCFGSKGCAFSDDCSIKNQTWLKCARLNAIEWIFNTRAKFGLQFQTAYLSVDYFDRFLSKRFIDDGKLWAIRLLSVACLSLAAKMEECKVPALSEFKLENFDFENKVIQRMELLVLNTLEWKLGSITPFAFLHYFISKLCDECSSRSKELVSEAVELIMTTTKEINLMDHRPSIIAAAAVLAASDDQLTRISMELKMNMIPSRGSLDIEHTYCCYNIMQGIKIGKLSTPILMVSSNLSSTCSIDVFGNSSYTSGAGTKRRLTYSDSTQNCTSKKMFRP
;
A
#
# COMPACT_ATOMS: atom_id res chain seq x y z
N MET A 1 24.92 -43.01 -53.87
CA MET A 1 24.48 -44.24 -53.18
C MET A 1 24.48 -43.88 -51.70
N GLU A 2 23.41 -43.35 -51.12
CA GLU A 2 22.01 -43.18 -51.55
C GLU A 2 21.49 -41.86 -50.98
N ASP A 3 20.58 -41.25 -51.73
CA ASP A 3 19.76 -40.09 -51.38
C ASP A 3 18.75 -40.43 -50.29
N PHE A 4 18.34 -39.44 -49.48
CA PHE A 4 16.97 -39.32 -48.99
C PHE A 4 16.66 -37.86 -48.65
N ASP A 5 16.03 -37.17 -49.60
CA ASP A 5 15.27 -35.95 -49.37
C ASP A 5 13.95 -36.30 -48.67
N PHE A 6 13.50 -35.45 -47.74
CA PHE A 6 12.08 -35.12 -47.61
C PHE A 6 11.90 -33.77 -46.92
N ASP A 7 11.35 -32.82 -47.68
CA ASP A 7 10.78 -31.57 -47.22
C ASP A 7 9.64 -31.81 -46.22
N ASP A 8 9.50 -30.99 -45.17
CA ASP A 8 8.16 -30.45 -44.86
C ASP A 8 8.26 -29.13 -44.08
N GLU A 9 7.77 -28.08 -44.73
CA GLU A 9 7.47 -26.76 -44.20
C GLU A 9 6.34 -26.87 -43.18
N GLY A 10 6.70 -27.11 -41.92
CA GLY A 10 5.80 -27.00 -40.78
C GLY A 10 5.47 -25.53 -40.50
N SER A 11 4.56 -24.95 -41.28
CA SER A 11 3.94 -23.66 -40.99
C SER A 11 3.34 -23.68 -39.57
N PHE A 12 4.03 -23.03 -38.62
CA PHE A 12 3.45 -22.78 -37.30
C PHE A 12 2.31 -21.78 -37.46
N SER A 13 1.09 -22.30 -37.56
CA SER A 13 -0.12 -21.49 -37.53
C SER A 13 -0.23 -20.82 -36.16
N LEU A 14 0.04 -19.51 -36.13
CA LEU A 14 -0.05 -18.64 -34.95
C LEU A 14 -1.48 -18.60 -34.34
N SER A 15 -2.44 -19.24 -34.99
CA SER A 15 -3.85 -19.38 -34.60
C SER A 15 -4.08 -20.41 -33.49
N SER A 16 -3.12 -21.28 -33.18
CA SER A 16 -3.26 -22.26 -32.08
C SER A 16 -2.96 -21.69 -30.68
N LEU A 17 -2.54 -20.42 -30.59
CA LEU A 17 -2.23 -19.72 -29.33
C LEU A 17 -3.21 -18.57 -29.02
N MET A 18 -4.26 -18.41 -29.81
CA MET A 18 -5.28 -17.40 -29.56
C MET A 18 -6.43 -18.04 -28.77
N CYS A 19 -6.55 -17.71 -27.49
CA CYS A 19 -7.78 -17.93 -26.75
C CYS A 19 -8.91 -17.20 -27.48
N GLN A 20 -9.87 -17.95 -28.00
CA GLN A 20 -11.07 -17.41 -28.60
C GLN A 20 -11.98 -16.94 -27.46
N GLU A 21 -11.86 -15.68 -27.08
CA GLU A 21 -12.82 -15.04 -26.18
C GLU A 21 -14.12 -14.83 -26.95
N ASP A 22 -15.14 -15.61 -26.60
CA ASP A 22 -16.50 -15.35 -27.05
C ASP A 22 -16.94 -13.97 -26.55
N GLY A 23 -17.07 -13.05 -27.50
CA GLY A 23 -17.50 -11.69 -27.26
C GLY A 23 -18.93 -11.64 -26.72
N VAL A 24 -19.06 -11.53 -25.40
CA VAL A 24 -20.27 -11.01 -24.76
C VAL A 24 -19.92 -9.66 -24.13
N CYS A 25 -19.96 -8.64 -24.99
CA CYS A 25 -19.95 -7.25 -24.58
C CYS A 25 -21.31 -6.92 -23.94
N LEU A 26 -21.41 -6.94 -22.61
CA LEU A 26 -22.57 -6.38 -21.91
C LEU A 26 -22.36 -4.89 -21.71
N ASN A 27 -22.94 -4.14 -22.64
CA ASN A 27 -23.16 -2.71 -22.56
C ASN A 27 -24.36 -2.47 -21.64
N GLU A 28 -24.14 -2.36 -20.32
CA GLU A 28 -25.18 -1.91 -19.39
C GLU A 28 -24.74 -0.61 -18.70
N LYS A 29 -25.46 0.45 -19.08
CA LYS A 29 -25.53 1.71 -18.35
C LYS A 29 -26.32 1.49 -17.05
N SER A 30 -25.95 2.30 -16.06
CA SER A 30 -26.60 2.65 -14.79
C SER A 30 -26.20 1.88 -13.52
N ASP A 31 -25.98 2.73 -12.50
CA ASP A 31 -25.87 2.59 -11.04
C ASP A 31 -24.59 1.98 -10.44
N ASP A 32 -23.82 2.85 -9.78
CA ASP A 32 -22.37 2.77 -9.51
C ASP A 32 -22.01 2.20 -8.11
N ASP A 33 -22.98 1.83 -7.27
CA ASP A 33 -22.69 1.45 -5.88
C ASP A 33 -22.56 -0.07 -5.64
N GLY A 34 -22.95 -0.91 -6.61
CA GLY A 34 -23.08 -2.37 -6.42
C GLY A 34 -22.00 -3.27 -7.03
N ARG A 35 -21.17 -2.78 -7.95
CA ARG A 35 -20.27 -3.63 -8.76
C ARG A 35 -19.10 -4.25 -7.98
N ASN A 36 -18.64 -3.59 -6.94
CA ASN A 36 -17.52 -4.07 -6.14
C ASN A 36 -17.94 -5.20 -5.19
N ILE A 37 -19.12 -5.08 -4.58
CA ILE A 37 -19.72 -6.16 -3.81
C ILE A 37 -20.10 -7.31 -4.73
N SER A 38 -20.61 -7.05 -5.95
CA SER A 38 -20.95 -8.12 -6.90
C SER A 38 -19.73 -8.91 -7.37
N THR A 39 -18.55 -8.28 -7.51
CA THR A 39 -17.31 -9.00 -7.88
C THR A 39 -16.80 -9.86 -6.73
N VAL A 40 -16.81 -9.33 -5.49
CA VAL A 40 -16.54 -10.13 -4.29
C VAL A 40 -17.54 -11.28 -4.21
N THR A 41 -18.83 -11.00 -4.40
CA THR A 41 -19.93 -12.00 -4.42
C THR A 41 -19.80 -13.03 -5.54
N TYR A 42 -19.33 -12.66 -6.72
CA TYR A 42 -19.14 -13.56 -7.86
C TYR A 42 -17.97 -14.52 -7.63
N VAL A 43 -16.88 -14.06 -6.99
CA VAL A 43 -15.81 -14.93 -6.49
C VAL A 43 -16.32 -15.82 -5.34
N LEU A 44 -17.25 -15.33 -4.51
CA LEU A 44 -17.85 -16.07 -3.40
C LEU A 44 -18.77 -17.22 -3.87
N GLU A 45 -19.57 -17.03 -4.92
CA GLU A 45 -20.56 -18.04 -5.36
C GLU A 45 -19.93 -19.26 -6.06
N LYS A 46 -18.69 -19.16 -6.57
CA LYS A 46 -18.00 -20.30 -7.21
C LYS A 46 -17.21 -21.19 -6.24
N ASN A 47 -17.00 -20.77 -4.99
CA ASN A 47 -16.13 -21.43 -4.02
C ASN A 47 -16.90 -21.99 -2.80
N ASN A 48 -18.02 -22.69 -3.04
CA ASN A 48 -18.81 -23.35 -2.00
C ASN A 48 -18.10 -24.50 -1.26
N ILE A 49 -16.81 -24.72 -1.52
CA ILE A 49 -15.91 -25.52 -0.70
C ILE A 49 -14.73 -24.60 -0.40
N VAL A 50 -14.69 -24.03 0.80
CA VAL A 50 -13.48 -23.35 1.26
C VAL A 50 -12.46 -24.43 1.57
N ASP A 51 -11.47 -24.53 0.69
CA ASP A 51 -10.38 -25.49 0.84
C ASP A 51 -9.50 -25.09 2.03
N GLU A 52 -9.59 -25.88 3.11
CA GLU A 52 -8.79 -25.66 4.33
C GLU A 52 -7.29 -25.68 4.04
N GLU A 53 -6.85 -26.50 3.07
CA GLU A 53 -5.44 -26.57 2.64
C GLU A 53 -5.00 -25.27 1.97
N TYR A 54 -5.87 -24.67 1.15
CA TYR A 54 -5.62 -23.37 0.54
C TYR A 54 -5.49 -22.26 1.59
N ILE A 55 -6.38 -22.24 2.59
CA ILE A 55 -6.31 -21.27 3.70
C ILE A 55 -5.02 -21.46 4.49
N GLU A 56 -4.63 -22.70 4.77
CA GLU A 56 -3.39 -23.01 5.48
C GLU A 56 -2.15 -22.55 4.68
N MET A 57 -2.17 -22.72 3.34
CA MET A 57 -1.16 -22.18 2.44
C MET A 57 -1.09 -20.65 2.50
N LEU A 58 -2.25 -19.95 2.52
CA LEU A 58 -2.27 -18.49 2.67
C LEU A 58 -1.71 -18.05 4.02
N VAL A 59 -2.12 -18.70 5.12
CA VAL A 59 -1.57 -18.42 6.46
C VAL A 59 -0.06 -18.69 6.50
N GLY A 60 0.43 -19.76 5.88
CA GLY A 60 1.86 -20.05 5.82
C GLY A 60 2.68 -19.05 4.99
N ARG A 61 2.05 -18.40 4.00
CA ARG A 61 2.68 -17.38 3.14
C ARG A 61 2.58 -15.98 3.72
N GLU A 62 1.70 -15.75 4.68
CA GLU A 62 1.55 -14.44 5.30
C GLU A 62 2.84 -14.09 6.03
N LYS A 63 3.42 -12.92 5.73
CA LYS A 63 4.60 -12.45 6.43
C LYS A 63 4.13 -11.53 7.55
N CYS A 64 4.39 -11.91 8.80
CA CYS A 64 4.48 -10.92 9.85
C CYS A 64 5.85 -10.25 9.69
N PHE A 65 5.90 -8.96 9.40
CA PHE A 65 7.19 -8.24 9.29
C PHE A 65 7.88 -7.99 10.63
N GLY A 66 7.39 -8.64 11.70
CA GLY A 66 8.09 -8.81 12.96
C GLY A 66 8.65 -7.50 13.50
N SER A 67 7.79 -6.55 13.85
CA SER A 67 8.19 -5.55 14.84
C SER A 67 8.02 -6.16 16.23
N LYS A 68 9.03 -5.99 17.08
CA LYS A 68 8.97 -6.34 18.51
C LYS A 68 7.69 -5.71 19.07
N GLY A 69 6.84 -6.54 19.69
CA GLY A 69 5.43 -6.27 19.89
C GLY A 69 5.08 -4.89 20.46
N CYS A 70 3.93 -4.37 20.02
CA CYS A 70 3.05 -3.36 20.65
C CYS A 70 3.67 -2.15 21.36
N ALA A 71 4.98 -1.91 21.22
CA ALA A 71 5.71 -0.84 21.86
C ALA A 71 6.67 -0.26 20.83
N PHE A 72 6.24 0.83 20.21
CA PHE A 72 7.15 1.82 19.65
C PHE A 72 8.06 2.32 20.80
N SER A 73 9.18 1.65 21.05
CA SER A 73 10.29 2.09 21.90
C SER A 73 11.52 2.15 20.99
N ASP A 74 12.32 3.21 20.92
CA ASP A 74 12.34 4.51 21.59
C ASP A 74 13.19 5.43 20.69
N ASP A 75 13.06 6.74 20.93
CA ASP A 75 14.07 7.78 20.60
C ASP A 75 14.13 8.36 19.17
N CYS A 76 12.99 8.54 18.50
CA CYS A 76 12.87 9.62 17.51
C CYS A 76 11.92 10.69 18.06
N SER A 77 12.35 11.96 18.00
CA SER A 77 11.63 13.13 18.52
C SER A 77 10.14 12.99 18.31
N ILE A 78 9.34 13.03 19.39
CA ILE A 78 7.87 12.85 19.42
C ILE A 78 7.16 13.59 18.26
N LYS A 79 7.73 14.72 17.82
CA LYS A 79 7.26 15.50 16.67
C LYS A 79 7.28 14.72 15.33
N ASN A 80 8.34 13.98 15.04
CA ASN A 80 8.49 13.21 13.79
C ASN A 80 7.48 12.05 13.73
N GLN A 81 7.18 11.41 14.86
CA GLN A 81 6.17 10.35 14.91
C GLN A 81 4.77 10.90 14.65
N THR A 82 4.44 12.08 15.20
CA THR A 82 3.13 12.71 15.00
C THR A 82 2.96 13.19 13.56
N TRP A 83 3.98 13.82 12.97
CA TRP A 83 3.94 14.24 11.57
C TRP A 83 3.65 13.07 10.62
N LEU A 84 4.44 12.00 10.72
CA LEU A 84 4.34 10.88 9.80
C LEU A 84 2.98 10.17 9.94
N LYS A 85 2.44 10.06 11.16
CA LYS A 85 1.08 9.57 11.41
C LYS A 85 0.03 10.43 10.69
N CYS A 86 0.08 11.75 10.84
CA CYS A 86 -0.84 12.65 10.13
C CYS A 86 -0.68 12.58 8.61
N ALA A 87 0.56 12.52 8.11
CA ALA A 87 0.84 12.43 6.68
C ALA A 87 0.35 11.10 6.09
N ARG A 88 0.52 9.99 6.82
CA ARG A 88 -0.02 8.67 6.48
C ARG A 88 -1.55 8.69 6.43
N LEU A 89 -2.21 9.23 7.45
CA LEU A 89 -3.68 9.34 7.46
C LEU A 89 -4.21 10.11 6.25
N ASN A 90 -3.60 11.27 5.95
CA ASN A 90 -3.91 12.07 4.77
C ASN A 90 -3.72 11.31 3.44
N ALA A 91 -2.68 10.46 3.36
CA ALA A 91 -2.43 9.61 2.20
C ALA A 91 -3.51 8.54 2.05
N ILE A 92 -3.89 7.86 3.13
CA ILE A 92 -4.93 6.81 3.13
C ILE A 92 -6.29 7.39 2.75
N GLU A 93 -6.66 8.56 3.31
CA GLU A 93 -7.90 9.23 2.95
C GLU A 93 -7.96 9.57 1.47
N TRP A 94 -6.87 10.09 0.90
CA TRP A 94 -6.80 10.33 -0.53
C TRP A 94 -6.89 9.03 -1.35
N ILE A 95 -6.21 7.95 -0.93
CA ILE A 95 -6.30 6.64 -1.59
C ILE A 95 -7.75 6.15 -1.61
N PHE A 96 -8.46 6.24 -0.48
CA PHE A 96 -9.83 5.75 -0.37
C PHE A 96 -10.81 6.59 -1.20
N ASN A 97 -10.71 7.91 -1.13
CA ASN A 97 -11.53 8.82 -1.94
C ASN A 97 -11.27 8.60 -3.44
N THR A 98 -10.01 8.40 -3.83
CA THR A 98 -9.64 8.14 -5.21
C THR A 98 -10.12 6.77 -5.69
N ARG A 99 -10.03 5.73 -4.84
CA ARG A 99 -10.64 4.41 -5.11
C ARG A 99 -12.14 4.53 -5.32
N ALA A 100 -12.86 5.28 -4.48
CA ALA A 100 -14.30 5.48 -4.62
C ALA A 100 -14.61 6.18 -5.95
N LYS A 101 -13.90 7.25 -6.28
CA LYS A 101 -14.07 8.02 -7.52
C LYS A 101 -13.87 7.19 -8.79
N PHE A 102 -12.92 6.27 -8.79
CA PHE A 102 -12.63 5.40 -9.94
C PHE A 102 -13.37 4.05 -9.90
N GLY A 103 -14.13 3.79 -8.84
CA GLY A 103 -14.81 2.51 -8.65
C GLY A 103 -13.87 1.31 -8.46
N LEU A 104 -12.61 1.53 -8.04
CA LEU A 104 -11.62 0.46 -7.84
C LEU A 104 -12.05 -0.48 -6.72
N GLN A 105 -11.52 -1.70 -6.68
CA GLN A 105 -11.81 -2.66 -5.63
C GLN A 105 -11.23 -2.23 -4.27
N PHE A 106 -11.84 -2.70 -3.17
CA PHE A 106 -11.29 -2.49 -1.82
C PHE A 106 -9.91 -3.13 -1.65
N GLN A 107 -9.71 -4.29 -2.27
CA GLN A 107 -8.43 -4.98 -2.40
C GLN A 107 -7.32 -4.05 -2.91
N THR A 108 -7.60 -3.31 -3.99
CA THR A 108 -6.67 -2.37 -4.63
C THR A 108 -6.27 -1.23 -3.69
N ALA A 109 -7.24 -0.64 -2.98
CA ALA A 109 -6.95 0.39 -1.99
C ALA A 109 -6.12 -0.14 -0.81
N TYR A 110 -6.44 -1.34 -0.31
CA TYR A 110 -5.68 -1.97 0.76
C TYR A 110 -4.23 -2.27 0.36
N LEU A 111 -4.02 -2.86 -0.82
CA LEU A 111 -2.67 -3.12 -1.35
C LEU A 111 -1.87 -1.84 -1.57
N SER A 112 -2.53 -0.77 -2.00
CA SER A 112 -1.89 0.56 -2.08
C SER A 112 -1.35 1.00 -0.71
N VAL A 113 -2.14 0.83 0.37
CA VAL A 113 -1.68 1.15 1.73
C VAL A 113 -0.58 0.19 2.20
N ASP A 114 -0.66 -1.12 1.90
CA ASP A 114 0.41 -2.09 2.16
C ASP A 114 1.73 -1.63 1.52
N TYR A 115 1.71 -1.27 0.23
CA TYR A 115 2.89 -0.80 -0.47
C TYR A 115 3.45 0.49 0.14
N PHE A 116 2.55 1.40 0.54
CA PHE A 116 2.89 2.66 1.17
C PHE A 116 3.59 2.43 2.53
N ASP A 117 3.00 1.64 3.42
CA ASP A 117 3.54 1.35 4.75
C ASP A 117 4.88 0.59 4.65
N ARG A 118 4.95 -0.41 3.76
CA ARG A 118 6.20 -1.15 3.50
C ARG A 118 7.30 -0.25 2.96
N PHE A 119 6.96 0.71 2.09
CA PHE A 119 7.93 1.66 1.58
C PHE A 119 8.50 2.52 2.70
N LEU A 120 7.63 3.09 3.55
CA LEU A 120 8.05 3.92 4.68
C LEU A 120 8.81 3.14 5.76
N SER A 121 8.57 1.83 5.89
CA SER A 121 9.36 0.97 6.78
C SER A 121 10.83 0.84 6.35
N LYS A 122 11.12 1.00 5.05
CA LYS A 122 12.46 0.86 4.45
C LYS A 122 13.11 2.18 4.06
N ARG A 123 12.33 3.25 3.93
CA ARG A 123 12.78 4.56 3.42
C ARG A 123 12.29 5.67 4.32
N PHE A 124 13.22 6.55 4.71
CA PHE A 124 12.89 7.75 5.46
C PHE A 124 12.52 8.90 4.52
N ILE A 125 11.50 9.68 4.90
CA ILE A 125 11.10 10.92 4.24
C ILE A 125 11.21 12.03 5.28
N ASP A 126 11.96 13.08 4.96
CA ASP A 126 12.14 14.21 5.87
C ASP A 126 10.81 14.89 6.21
N ASP A 127 10.71 15.38 7.44
CA ASP A 127 9.58 16.16 7.93
C ASP A 127 9.30 17.37 7.01
N GLY A 128 8.02 17.72 6.84
CA GLY A 128 7.57 18.80 5.97
C GLY A 128 7.48 18.46 4.48
N LYS A 129 7.98 17.31 4.02
CA LYS A 129 7.91 16.90 2.59
C LYS A 129 6.57 16.23 2.22
N LEU A 130 5.45 16.93 2.43
CA LEU A 130 4.11 16.42 2.08
C LEU A 130 3.97 16.04 0.61
N TRP A 131 4.62 16.78 -0.29
CA TRP A 131 4.62 16.48 -1.72
C TRP A 131 5.15 15.07 -2.00
N ALA A 132 6.16 14.61 -1.25
CA ALA A 132 6.76 13.29 -1.42
C ALA A 132 5.80 12.18 -0.94
N ILE A 133 5.08 12.44 0.16
CA ILE A 133 4.03 11.54 0.66
C ILE A 133 2.87 11.43 -0.35
N ARG A 134 2.44 12.56 -0.94
CA ARG A 134 1.40 12.56 -1.98
C ARG A 134 1.84 11.86 -3.26
N LEU A 135 3.08 12.07 -3.68
CA LEU A 135 3.65 11.37 -4.83
C LEU A 135 3.75 9.86 -4.57
N LEU A 136 4.19 9.46 -3.36
CA LEU A 136 4.22 8.07 -2.93
C LEU A 136 2.81 7.45 -2.95
N SER A 137 1.79 8.13 -2.42
CA SER A 137 0.42 7.60 -2.42
C SER A 137 -0.12 7.39 -3.83
N VAL A 138 0.15 8.32 -4.77
CA VAL A 138 -0.23 8.17 -6.18
C VAL A 138 0.46 6.96 -6.81
N ALA A 139 1.77 6.82 -6.60
CA ALA A 139 2.55 5.72 -7.16
C ALA A 139 2.10 4.36 -6.60
N CYS A 140 1.86 4.26 -5.28
CA CYS A 140 1.34 3.04 -4.64
C CYS A 140 -0.04 2.65 -5.18
N LEU A 141 -0.95 3.61 -5.35
CA LEU A 141 -2.29 3.33 -5.88
C LEU A 141 -2.25 2.93 -7.35
N SER A 142 -1.41 3.59 -8.16
CA SER A 142 -1.25 3.21 -9.56
C SER A 142 -0.66 1.81 -9.72
N LEU A 143 0.34 1.45 -8.91
CA LEU A 143 0.89 0.09 -8.89
C LEU A 143 -0.15 -0.93 -8.44
N ALA A 144 -0.92 -0.66 -7.39
CA ALA A 144 -1.98 -1.56 -6.94
C ALA A 144 -3.05 -1.75 -8.03
N ALA A 145 -3.47 -0.67 -8.69
CA ALA A 145 -4.43 -0.75 -9.79
C ALA A 145 -3.88 -1.59 -10.95
N LYS A 146 -2.59 -1.47 -11.30
CA LYS A 146 -1.95 -2.32 -12.32
C LYS A 146 -1.87 -3.80 -11.96
N MET A 147 -1.90 -4.13 -10.66
CA MET A 147 -1.85 -5.51 -10.19
C MET A 147 -3.22 -6.17 -10.14
N GLU A 148 -4.26 -5.43 -9.73
CA GLU A 148 -5.57 -6.02 -9.40
C GLU A 148 -6.69 -5.67 -10.38
N GLU A 149 -6.59 -4.55 -11.11
CA GLU A 149 -7.72 -4.02 -11.89
C GLU A 149 -7.63 -4.40 -13.37
N CYS A 150 -8.76 -4.81 -13.96
CA CYS A 150 -8.85 -5.02 -15.40
C CYS A 150 -8.74 -3.71 -16.20
N LYS A 151 -9.19 -2.60 -15.59
CA LYS A 151 -9.17 -1.26 -16.20
C LYS A 151 -8.41 -0.30 -15.31
N VAL A 152 -7.15 -0.08 -15.65
CA VAL A 152 -6.25 0.80 -14.89
C VAL A 152 -6.47 2.26 -15.34
N PRO A 153 -6.76 3.20 -14.42
CA PRO A 153 -6.80 4.63 -14.75
C PRO A 153 -5.47 5.14 -15.28
N ALA A 154 -5.49 6.09 -16.22
CA ALA A 154 -4.27 6.70 -16.72
C ALA A 154 -3.60 7.56 -15.64
N LEU A 155 -2.26 7.66 -15.67
CA LEU A 155 -1.50 8.43 -14.67
C LEU A 155 -1.94 9.90 -14.55
N SER A 156 -2.36 10.50 -15.67
CA SER A 156 -2.87 11.88 -15.73
C SER A 156 -4.22 12.08 -15.04
N GLU A 157 -4.93 11.00 -14.70
CA GLU A 157 -6.23 11.06 -14.04
C GLU A 157 -6.10 11.14 -12.51
N PHE A 158 -4.95 10.76 -11.94
CA PHE A 158 -4.66 10.83 -10.51
C PHE A 158 -4.41 12.27 -10.05
N LYS A 159 -5.46 13.08 -10.06
CA LYS A 159 -5.42 14.49 -9.67
C LYS A 159 -5.34 14.64 -8.15
N LEU A 160 -4.50 15.57 -7.72
CA LEU A 160 -4.38 16.02 -6.34
C LEU A 160 -4.81 17.49 -6.27
N GLU A 161 -5.41 17.92 -5.16
CA GLU A 161 -5.89 19.30 -5.01
C GLU A 161 -4.75 20.33 -4.96
N ASN A 162 -3.63 19.97 -4.33
CA ASN A 162 -2.53 20.89 -4.02
C ASN A 162 -1.22 20.59 -4.79
N PHE A 163 -1.20 19.53 -5.60
CA PHE A 163 -0.01 19.10 -6.32
C PHE A 163 -0.37 18.64 -7.72
N ASP A 164 0.48 18.94 -8.69
CA ASP A 164 0.38 18.42 -10.05
C ASP A 164 1.69 17.72 -10.40
N PHE A 165 1.62 16.42 -10.66
CA PHE A 165 2.80 15.60 -10.97
C PHE A 165 2.73 15.12 -12.40
N GLU A 166 3.78 15.40 -13.17
CA GLU A 166 3.92 14.82 -14.49
C GLU A 166 3.95 13.29 -14.42
N ASN A 167 3.38 12.62 -15.42
CA ASN A 167 3.39 11.15 -15.53
C ASN A 167 4.80 10.56 -15.38
N LYS A 168 5.83 11.22 -15.90
CA LYS A 168 7.23 10.77 -15.77
C LYS A 168 7.73 10.78 -14.33
N VAL A 169 7.27 11.73 -13.52
CA VAL A 169 7.62 11.82 -12.08
C VAL A 169 6.94 10.68 -11.33
N ILE A 170 5.66 10.43 -11.62
CA ILE A 170 4.93 9.29 -11.05
C ILE A 170 5.61 7.97 -11.40
N GLN A 171 5.93 7.75 -12.68
CA GLN A 171 6.62 6.52 -13.14
C GLN A 171 7.98 6.29 -12.45
N ARG A 172 8.76 7.36 -12.22
CA ARG A 172 10.01 7.25 -11.45
C ARG A 172 9.75 6.85 -10.01
N MET A 173 8.68 7.37 -9.40
CA MET A 173 8.27 6.97 -8.06
C MET A 173 7.79 5.52 -8.03
N GLU A 174 7.00 5.08 -9.02
CA GLU A 174 6.60 3.67 -9.15
C GLU A 174 7.81 2.74 -9.20
N LEU A 175 8.82 3.07 -10.02
CA LEU A 175 10.05 2.29 -10.09
C LEU A 175 10.82 2.29 -8.76
N LEU A 176 10.84 3.41 -8.04
CA LEU A 176 11.45 3.49 -6.72
C LEU A 176 10.71 2.62 -5.69
N VAL A 177 9.38 2.58 -5.73
CA VAL A 177 8.55 1.70 -4.90
C VAL A 177 8.84 0.24 -5.24
N LEU A 178 8.77 -0.14 -6.52
CA LEU A 178 9.07 -1.50 -7.00
C LEU A 178 10.44 -1.99 -6.52
N ASN A 179 11.48 -1.16 -6.70
CA ASN A 179 12.84 -1.50 -6.26
C ASN A 179 12.95 -1.61 -4.74
N THR A 180 12.30 -0.71 -3.99
CA THR A 180 12.30 -0.74 -2.51
C THR A 180 11.56 -1.98 -1.97
N LEU A 181 10.49 -2.39 -2.64
CA LEU A 181 9.73 -3.60 -2.30
C LEU A 181 10.31 -4.88 -2.91
N GLU A 182 11.43 -4.80 -3.62
CA GLU A 182 12.07 -5.92 -4.33
C GLU A 182 11.09 -6.64 -5.26
N TRP A 183 10.20 -5.88 -5.90
CA TRP A 183 9.16 -6.38 -6.81
C TRP A 183 8.16 -7.35 -6.16
N LYS A 184 8.17 -7.49 -4.82
CA LYS A 184 7.25 -8.34 -4.05
C LYS A 184 5.93 -7.61 -3.80
N LEU A 185 5.13 -7.42 -4.86
CA LEU A 185 3.82 -6.77 -4.78
C LEU A 185 2.68 -7.72 -4.40
N GLY A 186 2.83 -9.03 -4.59
CA GLY A 186 1.79 -10.03 -4.27
C GLY A 186 1.61 -10.28 -2.77
N SER A 187 1.16 -9.27 -2.03
CA SER A 187 0.80 -9.36 -0.61
C SER A 187 -0.56 -10.04 -0.46
N ILE A 188 -0.66 -10.90 0.56
CA ILE A 188 -1.94 -11.51 0.95
C ILE A 188 -2.75 -10.45 1.70
N THR A 189 -4.04 -10.38 1.43
CA THR A 189 -4.94 -9.39 2.05
C THR A 189 -5.97 -10.05 2.98
N PRO A 190 -6.55 -9.30 3.93
CA PRO A 190 -7.57 -9.84 4.82
C PRO A 190 -8.80 -10.37 4.07
N PHE A 191 -9.11 -9.79 2.91
CA PHE A 191 -10.26 -10.15 2.09
C PHE A 191 -10.23 -11.62 1.64
N ALA A 192 -9.05 -12.20 1.42
CA ALA A 192 -8.88 -13.60 1.04
C ALA A 192 -9.38 -14.59 2.11
N PHE A 193 -9.49 -14.15 3.37
CA PHE A 193 -9.89 -15.00 4.49
C PHE A 193 -11.35 -14.79 4.95
N LEU A 194 -12.04 -13.75 4.45
CA LEU A 194 -13.36 -13.36 4.96
C LEU A 194 -14.37 -14.50 4.87
N HIS A 195 -14.47 -15.16 3.72
CA HIS A 195 -15.43 -16.25 3.53
C HIS A 195 -15.14 -17.45 4.45
N TYR A 196 -13.86 -17.81 4.60
CA TYR A 196 -13.45 -18.85 5.52
C TYR A 196 -13.90 -18.54 6.94
N PHE A 197 -13.55 -17.35 7.45
CA PHE A 197 -13.88 -16.99 8.82
C PHE A 197 -15.38 -16.82 9.04
N ILE A 198 -16.13 -16.27 8.07
CA ILE A 198 -17.59 -16.20 8.17
C ILE A 198 -18.19 -17.61 8.27
N SER A 199 -17.73 -18.54 7.44
CA SER A 199 -18.24 -19.93 7.45
C SER A 199 -17.91 -20.70 8.74
N LYS A 200 -16.85 -20.30 9.47
CA LYS A 200 -16.38 -21.00 10.68
C LYS A 200 -16.79 -20.32 11.98
N LEU A 201 -16.97 -19.00 11.98
CA LEU A 201 -17.19 -18.19 13.19
C LEU A 201 -18.63 -17.70 13.36
N CYS A 202 -19.43 -17.77 12.29
CA CYS A 202 -20.82 -17.33 12.27
C CYS A 202 -21.73 -18.54 12.05
N ASP A 203 -22.63 -18.79 13.01
CA ASP A 203 -23.63 -19.86 12.94
C ASP A 203 -24.85 -19.48 12.07
N GLU A 204 -24.89 -18.27 11.52
CA GLU A 204 -26.09 -17.72 10.87
C GLU A 204 -26.31 -18.25 9.45
N CYS A 205 -27.57 -18.60 9.16
CA CYS A 205 -28.05 -19.02 7.84
C CYS A 205 -27.56 -18.08 6.73
N SER A 206 -27.32 -18.67 5.55
CA SER A 206 -26.76 -18.04 4.33
C SER A 206 -27.34 -16.67 3.94
N SER A 207 -28.50 -16.27 4.46
CA SER A 207 -29.16 -14.98 4.19
C SER A 207 -28.37 -13.76 4.66
N ARG A 208 -27.59 -13.83 5.75
CA ARG A 208 -26.84 -12.67 6.28
C ARG A 208 -25.37 -12.61 5.83
N SER A 209 -24.91 -13.61 5.08
CA SER A 209 -23.50 -13.71 4.65
C SER A 209 -23.01 -12.47 3.90
N LYS A 210 -23.82 -11.91 2.99
CA LYS A 210 -23.47 -10.72 2.20
C LYS A 210 -23.33 -9.46 3.06
N GLU A 211 -24.22 -9.28 4.03
CA GLU A 211 -24.18 -8.15 4.98
C GLU A 211 -22.93 -8.24 5.86
N LEU A 212 -22.63 -9.43 6.40
CA LEU A 212 -21.43 -9.66 7.20
C LEU A 212 -20.14 -9.41 6.42
N VAL A 213 -20.08 -9.83 5.14
CA VAL A 213 -18.92 -9.52 4.28
C VAL A 213 -18.79 -8.00 4.12
N SER A 214 -19.88 -7.29 3.81
CA SER A 214 -19.86 -5.84 3.61
C SER A 214 -19.37 -5.11 4.86
N GLU A 215 -19.90 -5.47 6.03
CA GLU A 215 -19.52 -4.87 7.31
C GLU A 215 -18.07 -5.18 7.68
N ALA A 216 -17.62 -6.44 7.49
CA ALA A 216 -16.22 -6.80 7.73
C ALA A 216 -15.26 -6.05 6.80
N VAL A 217 -15.62 -5.88 5.52
CA VAL A 217 -14.84 -5.07 4.56
C VAL A 217 -14.73 -3.63 5.03
N GLU A 218 -15.83 -3.01 5.46
CA GLU A 218 -15.83 -1.64 5.97
C GLU A 218 -14.96 -1.49 7.23
N LEU A 219 -15.04 -2.44 8.16
CA LEU A 219 -14.21 -2.49 9.36
C LEU A 219 -12.73 -2.62 9.02
N ILE A 220 -12.36 -3.49 8.06
CA ILE A 220 -10.98 -3.62 7.57
C ILE A 220 -10.48 -2.29 7.03
N MET A 221 -11.25 -1.66 6.15
CA MET A 221 -10.87 -0.39 5.51
C MET A 221 -10.72 0.73 6.55
N THR A 222 -11.65 0.84 7.48
CA THR A 222 -11.61 1.90 8.51
C THR A 222 -10.46 1.67 9.49
N THR A 223 -10.23 0.42 9.91
CA THR A 223 -9.14 0.06 10.83
C THR A 223 -7.77 0.34 10.22
N THR A 224 -7.62 0.22 8.90
CA THR A 224 -6.36 0.51 8.18
C THR A 224 -5.85 1.94 8.45
N LYS A 225 -6.73 2.89 8.78
CA LYS A 225 -6.35 4.25 9.18
C LYS A 225 -5.64 4.27 10.54
N GLU A 226 -6.11 3.46 11.49
CA GLU A 226 -5.66 3.44 12.89
C GLU A 226 -4.45 2.52 13.12
N ILE A 227 -4.32 1.43 12.35
CA ILE A 227 -3.24 0.45 12.51
C ILE A 227 -2.16 0.62 11.45
N ASN A 228 -0.95 0.21 11.79
CA ASN A 228 0.12 -0.04 10.82
C ASN A 228 -0.01 -1.48 10.31
N LEU A 229 -0.22 -1.65 8.99
CA LEU A 229 -0.45 -2.98 8.42
C LEU A 229 0.75 -3.93 8.59
N MET A 230 1.95 -3.39 8.84
CA MET A 230 3.16 -4.18 9.06
C MET A 230 3.18 -4.94 10.39
N ASP A 231 2.41 -4.48 11.37
CA ASP A 231 2.37 -5.03 12.72
C ASP A 231 1.28 -6.11 12.90
N HIS A 232 0.41 -6.27 11.90
CA HIS A 232 -0.74 -7.16 11.97
C HIS A 232 -0.80 -8.08 10.75
N ARG A 233 -1.04 -9.37 11.00
CA ARG A 233 -1.21 -10.32 9.89
C ARG A 233 -2.58 -10.16 9.23
N PRO A 234 -2.67 -10.31 7.90
CA PRO A 234 -3.93 -10.23 7.18
C PRO A 234 -5.01 -11.19 7.72
N SER A 235 -4.63 -12.42 8.11
CA SER A 235 -5.55 -13.40 8.69
C SER A 235 -6.12 -12.96 10.05
N ILE A 236 -5.29 -12.34 10.90
CA ILE A 236 -5.69 -11.77 12.20
C ILE A 236 -6.69 -10.62 11.98
N ILE A 237 -6.39 -9.70 11.06
CA ILE A 237 -7.28 -8.58 10.72
C ILE A 237 -8.63 -9.11 10.22
N ALA A 238 -8.62 -10.11 9.35
CA ALA A 238 -9.84 -10.72 8.80
C ALA A 238 -10.69 -11.39 9.89
N ALA A 239 -10.09 -12.21 10.76
CA ALA A 239 -10.79 -12.86 11.86
C ALA A 239 -11.42 -11.83 12.82
N ALA A 240 -10.66 -10.80 13.19
CA ALA A 240 -11.15 -9.71 14.05
C ALA A 240 -12.32 -8.96 13.40
N ALA A 241 -12.24 -8.66 12.10
CA ALA A 241 -13.30 -7.97 11.37
C ALA A 241 -14.59 -8.78 11.29
N VAL A 242 -14.49 -10.08 11.03
CA VAL A 242 -15.65 -10.98 11.01
C VAL A 242 -16.27 -11.09 12.40
N LEU A 243 -15.47 -11.22 13.45
CA LEU A 243 -15.98 -11.27 14.83
C LEU A 243 -16.71 -9.97 15.20
N ALA A 244 -16.10 -8.81 14.92
CA ALA A 244 -16.69 -7.49 15.14
C ALA A 244 -17.97 -7.23 14.33
N ALA A 245 -18.04 -7.72 13.09
CA ALA A 245 -19.25 -7.66 12.29
C ALA A 245 -20.35 -8.61 12.81
N SER A 246 -19.97 -9.77 13.35
CA SER A 246 -20.91 -10.79 13.79
C SER A 246 -21.55 -10.49 15.15
N ASP A 247 -20.80 -9.94 16.10
CA ASP A 247 -21.25 -9.74 17.47
C ASP A 247 -20.50 -8.58 18.12
N ASP A 248 -21.27 -7.58 18.56
CA ASP A 248 -20.74 -6.34 19.10
C ASP A 248 -20.25 -6.40 20.54
N GLN A 249 -20.52 -7.51 21.25
CA GLN A 249 -20.30 -7.65 22.69
C GLN A 249 -19.57 -8.95 23.05
N LEU A 250 -18.78 -9.49 22.13
CA LEU A 250 -17.94 -10.65 22.40
C LEU A 250 -17.00 -10.37 23.58
N THR A 251 -17.16 -11.15 24.64
CA THR A 251 -16.17 -11.22 25.70
C THR A 251 -14.91 -11.89 25.18
N ARG A 252 -13.76 -11.61 25.81
CA ARG A 252 -12.49 -12.29 25.50
C ARG A 252 -12.63 -13.82 25.53
N ILE A 253 -13.35 -14.36 26.53
CA ILE A 253 -13.58 -15.80 26.70
C ILE A 253 -14.42 -16.35 25.53
N SER A 254 -15.48 -15.64 25.13
CA SER A 254 -16.33 -16.06 24.01
C SER A 254 -15.56 -16.06 22.68
N MET A 255 -14.71 -15.05 22.46
CA MET A 255 -13.83 -14.99 21.30
C MET A 255 -12.82 -16.14 21.30
N GLU A 256 -12.16 -16.40 22.44
CA GLU A 256 -11.24 -17.52 22.62
C GLU A 256 -11.90 -18.85 22.27
N LEU A 257 -13.13 -19.08 22.74
CA LEU A 257 -13.90 -20.29 22.42
C LEU A 257 -14.18 -20.40 20.91
N LYS A 258 -14.66 -19.32 20.27
CA LYS A 258 -14.92 -19.29 18.83
C LYS A 258 -13.67 -19.55 18.00
N MET A 259 -12.55 -18.88 18.32
CA MET A 259 -11.27 -19.09 17.64
C MET A 259 -10.71 -20.49 17.84
N ASN A 260 -10.93 -21.09 19.02
CA ASN A 260 -10.50 -22.46 19.31
C ASN A 260 -11.24 -23.53 18.48
N MET A 261 -12.41 -23.21 17.92
CA MET A 261 -13.15 -24.11 17.04
C MET A 261 -12.63 -24.11 15.60
N ILE A 262 -11.74 -23.19 15.23
CA ILE A 262 -11.18 -23.10 13.87
C ILE A 262 -10.11 -24.19 13.68
N PRO A 263 -10.31 -25.17 12.76
CA PRO A 263 -9.36 -26.26 12.55
C PRO A 263 -8.00 -25.76 12.02
N SER A 264 -8.04 -24.85 11.04
CA SER A 264 -6.88 -24.30 10.33
C SER A 264 -6.41 -22.97 10.91
N ARG A 265 -6.49 -22.81 12.25
CA ARG A 265 -6.05 -21.60 12.95
C ARG A 265 -4.56 -21.28 12.75
N GLY A 266 -3.75 -22.25 12.35
CA GLY A 266 -2.32 -22.06 12.11
C GLY A 266 -1.63 -21.35 13.28
N SER A 267 -1.03 -20.19 13.00
CA SER A 267 -0.37 -19.32 13.99
C SER A 267 -1.23 -18.10 14.40
N LEU A 268 -2.56 -18.12 14.23
CA LEU A 268 -3.42 -17.03 14.72
C LEU A 268 -3.21 -16.83 16.22
N ASP A 269 -2.75 -15.64 16.58
CA ASP A 269 -2.57 -15.25 17.96
C ASP A 269 -3.85 -14.58 18.46
N ILE A 270 -4.49 -15.24 19.42
CA ILE A 270 -5.72 -14.79 20.08
C ILE A 270 -5.54 -13.38 20.67
N GLU A 271 -4.37 -13.08 21.24
CA GLU A 271 -4.12 -11.76 21.84
C GLU A 271 -4.15 -10.67 20.76
N HIS A 272 -3.44 -10.88 19.64
CA HIS A 272 -3.44 -9.93 18.53
C HIS A 272 -4.82 -9.80 17.88
N THR A 273 -5.58 -10.89 17.75
CA THR A 273 -6.97 -10.84 17.26
C THR A 273 -7.85 -10.03 18.20
N TYR A 274 -7.74 -10.23 19.50
CA TYR A 274 -8.51 -9.47 20.48
C TYR A 274 -8.14 -7.98 20.48
N CYS A 275 -6.85 -7.64 20.33
CA CYS A 275 -6.41 -6.26 20.13
C CYS A 275 -7.04 -5.62 18.88
N CYS A 276 -6.97 -6.28 17.73
CA CYS A 276 -7.60 -5.79 16.49
C CYS A 276 -9.11 -5.62 16.63
N TYR A 277 -9.78 -6.58 17.26
CA TYR A 277 -11.22 -6.53 17.54
C TYR A 277 -11.58 -5.31 18.40
N ASN A 278 -10.84 -5.04 19.48
CA ASN A 278 -11.12 -3.88 20.33
C ASN A 278 -10.95 -2.54 19.59
N ILE A 279 -9.98 -2.46 18.67
CA ILE A 279 -9.82 -1.28 17.81
C ILE A 279 -11.05 -1.12 16.91
N MET A 280 -11.48 -2.20 16.24
CA MET A 280 -12.67 -2.21 15.39
C MET A 280 -13.95 -1.83 16.14
N GLN A 281 -14.16 -2.36 17.34
CA GLN A 281 -15.30 -1.97 18.18
C GLN A 281 -15.21 -0.50 18.64
N GLY A 282 -14.00 -0.03 18.95
CA GLY A 282 -13.78 1.37 19.29
C GLY A 282 -14.13 2.33 18.13
N ILE A 283 -13.84 1.92 16.89
CA ILE A 283 -14.23 2.64 15.67
C ILE A 283 -15.75 2.61 15.49
N LYS A 284 -16.39 1.43 15.60
CA LYS A 284 -17.83 1.25 15.41
C LYS A 284 -18.68 2.07 16.38
N ILE A 285 -18.21 2.22 17.62
CA ILE A 285 -18.88 3.03 18.67
C ILE A 285 -18.54 4.54 18.54
N GLY A 286 -17.71 4.93 17.56
CA GLY A 286 -17.31 6.32 17.33
C GLY A 286 -16.25 6.87 18.30
N LYS A 287 -15.68 6.02 19.18
CA LYS A 287 -14.67 6.42 20.19
C LYS A 287 -13.31 6.75 19.59
N LEU A 288 -12.96 6.15 18.43
CA LEU A 288 -11.75 6.46 17.66
C LEU A 288 -12.06 7.33 16.43
N SER A 289 -12.81 8.42 16.63
CA SER A 289 -13.05 9.37 15.54
C SER A 289 -11.72 10.00 15.12
N THR A 290 -11.20 9.61 13.95
CA THR A 290 -9.99 10.18 13.32
C THR A 290 -10.05 11.72 13.41
N PRO A 291 -9.15 12.38 14.16
CA PRO A 291 -9.13 13.83 14.16
C PRO A 291 -8.70 14.32 12.78
N ILE A 292 -9.55 15.12 12.11
CA ILE A 292 -9.16 15.90 10.94
C ILE A 292 -8.18 16.96 11.43
N LEU A 293 -6.90 16.61 11.49
CA LEU A 293 -5.83 17.59 11.61
C LEU A 293 -5.58 18.12 10.20
N MET A 294 -6.28 19.22 9.88
CA MET A 294 -5.88 20.12 8.81
C MET A 294 -4.43 20.52 9.07
N VAL A 295 -3.50 19.91 8.34
CA VAL A 295 -2.19 20.54 8.12
C VAL A 295 -2.47 21.70 7.18
N SER A 296 -2.64 22.88 7.77
CA SER A 296 -2.89 24.13 7.07
C SER A 296 -1.86 24.31 5.97
N SER A 297 -2.36 24.41 4.74
CA SER A 297 -1.66 24.67 3.49
C SER A 297 -1.12 26.11 3.44
N ASN A 298 -0.19 26.45 4.33
CA ASN A 298 0.58 27.69 4.24
C ASN A 298 2.06 27.38 4.13
N LEU A 299 2.48 26.88 2.96
CA LEU A 299 3.82 27.13 2.44
C LEU A 299 3.72 27.18 0.91
N SER A 300 3.36 28.35 0.40
CA SER A 300 3.58 28.69 -1.00
C SER A 300 5.08 28.70 -1.26
N SER A 301 5.62 27.62 -1.84
CA SER A 301 6.84 27.70 -2.63
C SER A 301 6.56 27.10 -4.00
N THR A 302 6.30 27.98 -4.96
CA THR A 302 6.43 27.71 -6.38
C THR A 302 7.82 27.13 -6.64
N CYS A 303 7.91 25.85 -6.95
CA CYS A 303 9.12 25.24 -7.51
C CYS A 303 8.80 24.80 -8.93
N SER A 304 8.94 25.73 -9.88
CA SER A 304 9.11 25.39 -11.29
C SER A 304 10.48 24.73 -11.44
N ILE A 305 10.50 23.46 -11.84
CA ILE A 305 11.75 22.76 -12.21
C ILE A 305 11.89 22.89 -13.73
N ASP A 306 12.68 23.86 -14.16
CA ASP A 306 13.18 23.92 -15.53
C ASP A 306 14.32 22.91 -15.68
N VAL A 307 14.15 21.94 -16.57
CA VAL A 307 15.17 20.99 -16.98
C VAL A 307 15.92 21.58 -18.18
N PHE A 308 17.15 22.04 -17.98
CA PHE A 308 18.11 22.23 -19.08
C PHE A 308 19.36 21.36 -18.87
N GLY A 309 19.66 20.61 -19.92
CA GLY A 309 20.76 19.65 -20.00
C GLY A 309 22.14 20.25 -20.26
N ASN A 310 23.12 19.35 -20.06
CA ASN A 310 24.45 19.23 -20.62
C ASN A 310 25.34 20.50 -20.77
N SER A 311 26.46 20.54 -20.04
CA SER A 311 27.76 20.03 -20.53
C SER A 311 28.98 20.63 -19.80
N SER A 312 29.97 19.75 -19.56
CA SER A 312 31.42 19.90 -19.78
C SER A 312 32.23 21.03 -19.14
N TYR A 313 33.04 20.61 -18.17
CA TYR A 313 34.46 20.91 -17.89
C TYR A 313 35.12 22.18 -18.49
N THR A 314 35.28 23.15 -17.59
CA THR A 314 36.43 24.04 -17.32
C THR A 314 37.49 24.26 -18.42
N SER A 315 37.58 25.50 -18.91
CA SER A 315 38.82 26.12 -19.39
C SER A 315 39.04 27.45 -18.66
N GLY A 316 40.29 27.81 -18.38
CA GLY A 316 40.63 29.09 -17.76
C GLY A 316 42.13 29.40 -17.79
N ALA A 317 42.66 29.68 -18.98
CA ALA A 317 43.96 30.33 -19.17
C ALA A 317 43.78 31.86 -19.12
N GLY A 318 44.67 32.56 -18.39
CA GLY A 318 44.51 33.98 -18.03
C GLY A 318 44.87 35.01 -19.11
N THR A 319 44.71 36.30 -18.76
CA THR A 319 45.66 37.41 -19.02
C THR A 319 45.23 38.72 -18.32
N LYS A 320 46.13 39.18 -17.42
CA LYS A 320 46.54 40.52 -16.94
C LYS A 320 45.71 41.83 -17.13
N ARG A 321 45.84 42.64 -16.05
CA ARG A 321 46.04 44.12 -15.87
C ARG A 321 44.91 44.74 -15.00
N ARG A 322 45.11 45.57 -13.96
CA ARG A 322 46.12 46.61 -13.64
C ARG A 322 46.07 47.00 -12.14
N LEU A 323 47.18 47.59 -11.64
CA LEU A 323 47.56 48.13 -10.31
C LEU A 323 46.51 49.06 -9.61
N THR A 324 46.48 49.29 -8.28
CA THR A 324 47.52 49.95 -7.42
C THR A 324 47.37 49.78 -5.88
N TYR A 325 48.52 49.53 -5.24
CA TYR A 325 49.12 49.96 -3.94
C TYR A 325 48.29 50.56 -2.78
N SER A 326 48.42 49.98 -1.57
CA SER A 326 48.89 50.69 -0.34
C SER A 326 49.26 49.72 0.80
N ASP A 327 50.37 50.06 1.47
CA ASP A 327 51.05 49.38 2.58
C ASP A 327 50.25 49.33 3.89
N SER A 328 50.42 48.26 4.67
CA SER A 328 50.71 48.38 6.12
C SER A 328 51.20 47.06 6.72
N THR A 329 52.29 47.21 7.46
CA THR A 329 53.08 46.25 8.22
C THR A 329 52.34 45.65 9.43
N GLN A 330 52.61 44.38 9.79
CA GLN A 330 53.26 44.02 11.07
C GLN A 330 53.36 42.49 11.32
N ASN A 331 54.62 42.09 11.55
CA ASN A 331 55.19 40.92 12.23
C ASN A 331 54.28 39.92 12.98
N CYS A 332 54.58 38.63 12.82
CA CYS A 332 54.78 37.75 13.98
C CYS A 332 55.85 36.68 13.70
N THR A 333 56.73 36.53 14.69
CA THR A 333 58.03 35.87 14.66
C THR A 333 57.99 34.35 14.82
N SER A 334 59.01 33.72 14.26
CA SER A 334 59.32 32.29 14.27
C SER A 334 59.69 31.73 15.65
N LYS A 335 59.56 30.40 15.84
CA LYS A 335 60.55 29.56 16.52
C LYS A 335 60.44 28.08 16.09
N LYS A 336 61.56 27.57 15.54
CA LYS A 336 61.87 26.16 15.28
C LYS A 336 62.36 25.48 16.56
N MET A 337 62.12 24.17 16.71
CA MET A 337 63.10 23.24 17.30
C MET A 337 62.99 21.85 16.63
N PHE A 338 64.14 21.20 16.54
CA PHE A 338 64.53 20.03 15.74
C PHE A 338 64.48 18.75 16.59
N ARG A 339 64.00 17.63 15.99
CA ARG A 339 64.54 16.22 15.99
C ARG A 339 64.82 15.51 17.34
N PRO A 340 65.03 14.16 17.40
CA PRO A 340 65.69 13.24 16.44
C PRO A 340 64.88 12.77 15.24
#